data_AF-A0A1I1NGW6-F1
#
_entry.id   AF-A0A1I1NGW6-F1
#
_cell.length_a   1.000
_cell.length_b   1.000
_cell.length_c   1.000
_cell.angle_alpha   90.00
_cell.angle_beta   90.00
_cell.angle_gamma   90.00
#
_symmetry.space_group_name_H-M   'P 1'
#
loop_
_entity.id
_entity.type
_entity.pdbx_description
1 polymer ?
#
loop_
_entity_poly.entity_id
_entity_poly.type
_entity_poly.pdbx_seq_one_letter_code
_entity_poly.pdbx_strand_id
1 'polypeptide(L)' 'MVKKIVRDQFFLQQKSEPATEADRQVVEDLLDTLRANQDRCVGMAANMRE' A
#
# COMPACT_ATOMS: atom_id res chain seq x y z
N MET A 1 -5.54 6.78 6.97
CA MET A 1 -5.69 5.73 8.00
C MET A 1 -4.56 4.71 7.90
N VAL A 2 -4.05 4.16 9.02
CA VAL A 2 -2.97 3.17 8.97
C VAL A 2 -3.53 1.78 8.64
N LYS A 3 -3.20 1.24 7.46
CA LYS A 3 -3.64 -0.06 6.97
C LYS A 3 -2.60 -1.15 7.30
N LYS A 4 -3.06 -2.40 7.40
CA LYS A 4 -2.15 -3.54 7.63
C LYS A 4 -1.33 -3.80 6.37
N ILE A 5 -0.05 -4.14 6.56
CA ILE A 5 0.84 -4.52 5.45
C ILE A 5 0.63 -6.01 5.16
N VAL A 6 0.10 -6.31 3.97
CA VAL A 6 -0.06 -7.67 3.47
C VAL A 6 1.31 -8.22 3.07
N ARG A 7 1.66 -9.40 3.58
CA ARG A 7 2.93 -10.10 3.27
C ARG A 7 2.73 -11.39 2.49
N ASP A 8 1.51 -11.66 2.04
CA ASP A 8 1.16 -12.86 1.29
C ASP A 8 1.80 -12.82 -0.11
N GLN A 9 2.69 -13.77 -0.39
CA GLN A 9 3.40 -13.82 -1.67
C GLN A 9 2.49 -14.11 -2.85
N PHE A 10 1.44 -14.93 -2.69
CA PHE A 10 0.51 -15.23 -3.78
C PHE A 10 -0.32 -14.01 -4.17
N PHE A 11 -0.66 -13.16 -3.20
CA PHE A 11 -1.34 -11.91 -3.46
C PHE A 11 -0.40 -10.88 -4.12
N LEU A 12 0.82 -10.75 -3.60
CA LEU A 12 1.80 -9.77 -4.10
C LEU A 12 2.38 -10.10 -5.47
N GLN A 13 2.25 -11.35 -5.93
CA GLN A 13 2.63 -11.77 -7.28
C GLN A 13 1.60 -11.39 -8.36
N GLN A 14 0.39 -10.99 -7.97
CA GLN A 14 -0.65 -10.60 -8.93
C GLN A 14 -0.32 -9.23 -9.53
N LYS A 15 -0.62 -9.09 -10.83
CA LYS A 15 -0.40 -7.83 -11.55
C LYS A 15 -1.32 -6.75 -10.98
N SER A 16 -0.75 -5.62 -10.59
CA SER A 16 -1.53 -4.47 -10.13
C SER A 16 -2.32 -3.85 -11.27
N GLU A 17 -3.52 -3.38 -10.94
CA GLU A 17 -4.32 -2.58 -11.86
C GLU A 17 -3.79 -1.14 -11.94
N PRO A 18 -3.99 -0.44 -13.07
CA PRO A 18 -3.63 0.97 -13.19
C PRO A 18 -4.42 1.81 -12.17
N ALA A 19 -3.71 2.69 -11.46
CA ALA A 19 -4.36 3.64 -10.58
C ALA A 19 -5.15 4.68 -11.38
N THR A 20 -6.26 5.12 -10.81
CA THR A 20 -7.18 6.14 -11.33
C THR A 20 -7.35 7.27 -10.32
N GLU A 21 -7.95 8.39 -10.71
CA GLU A 21 -8.24 9.51 -9.81
C GLU A 21 -9.17 9.12 -8.63
N ALA A 22 -9.93 8.03 -8.77
CA ALA A 22 -10.74 7.48 -7.68
C ALA A 22 -9.88 6.91 -6.53
N ASP A 23 -8.62 6.56 -6.80
CA ASP A 23 -7.68 5.98 -5.84
C ASP A 23 -6.97 7.04 -4.98
N ARG A 24 -7.38 8.31 -5.07
CA ARG A 24 -6.78 9.41 -4.31
C ARG A 24 -6.76 9.14 -2.80
N GLN A 25 -7.82 8.57 -2.25
CA GLN A 25 -7.89 8.20 -0.84
C GLN A 25 -6.88 7.10 -0.49
N VAL A 26 -6.63 6.17 -1.42
CA VAL A 26 -5.65 5.10 -1.26
C VAL A 26 -4.25 5.68 -1.16
N VAL A 27 -3.93 6.73 -1.92
CA VAL A 27 -2.63 7.43 -1.83
C VAL A 27 -2.42 8.05 -0.45
N GLU A 28 -3.44 8.67 0.13
CA GLU A 28 -3.37 9.25 1.48
C GLU A 28 -3.14 8.16 2.53
N ASP A 29 -3.90 7.05 2.45
CA ASP A 29 -3.68 5.90 3.31
C ASP A 29 -2.28 5.30 3.13
N LEU A 30 -1.78 5.28 1.89
CA LEU A 30 -0.44 4.80 1.56
C LEU A 30 0.62 5.59 2.30
N LEU A 31 0.55 6.91 2.20
CA LEU A 31 1.46 7.85 2.86
C LEU A 31 1.39 7.75 4.39
N ASP A 32 0.18 7.67 4.97
CA ASP A 32 -0.02 7.57 6.42
C ASP A 32 0.65 6.33 7.00
N THR A 33 0.44 5.18 6.37
CA THR A 33 1.02 3.94 6.86
C THR A 33 2.51 3.88 6.52
N LEU A 34 2.99 4.55 5.46
CA LEU A 34 4.43 4.64 5.18
C LEU A 34 5.12 5.40 6.28
N ARG A 35 4.55 6.55 6.68
CA ARG A 35 4.97 7.33 7.85
C ARG A 35 4.98 6.50 9.13
N ALA A 36 3.92 5.73 9.37
CA ALA A 36 3.82 4.85 10.55
C ALA A 36 4.81 3.67 10.54
N ASN A 37 5.40 3.33 9.40
CA ASN A 37 6.37 2.23 9.25
C ASN A 37 7.74 2.72 8.73
N GLN A 38 8.03 4.03 8.83
CA GLN A 38 9.27 4.64 8.32
C GLN A 38 10.54 4.06 8.96
N ASP A 39 10.41 3.51 10.17
CA ASP A 39 11.47 2.83 10.92
C ASP A 39 11.88 1.49 10.29
N ARG A 40 10.98 0.86 9.50
CA ARG A 40 11.17 -0.51 9.01
C ARG A 40 10.84 -0.70 7.52
N CYS A 41 10.38 0.34 6.83
CA CYS A 41 9.89 0.25 5.46
C CYS A 41 10.33 1.46 4.63
N VAL A 42 11.09 1.20 3.56
CA VAL A 42 11.60 2.24 2.63
C VAL A 42 10.68 2.49 1.43
N GLY A 43 9.63 1.66 1.26
CA GLY A 43 8.65 1.82 0.18
C GLY A 43 7.50 0.81 0.31
N MET A 44 6.31 1.21 -0.15
CA MET A 44 5.12 0.36 -0.20
C MET A 44 4.45 0.46 -1.56
N ALA A 45 4.05 -0.69 -2.10
CA ALA A 45 3.22 -0.75 -3.29
C ALA A 45 1.73 -0.65 -2.92
N ALA A 46 0.92 -0.09 -3.82
CA ALA A 46 -0.51 0.12 -3.61
C ALA A 46 -1.27 -1.19 -3.34
N ASN A 47 -0.84 -2.28 -3.97
CA ASN A 47 -1.37 -3.62 -3.76
C ASN A 47 -0.91 -4.30 -2.46
N MET A 48 -0.14 -3.63 -1.59
CA MET A 48 0.26 -4.18 -0.28
C MET A 48 -0.75 -3.88 0.84
N ARG A 49 -1.92 -3.31 0.48
CA ARG A 49 -2.95 -2.84 1.41
C ARG A 49 -4.27 -3.56 1.14
N GLU A 50 -4.70 -4.39 2.08
CA GLU A 50 -6.13 -4.71 2.27
C GLU A 50 -6.79 -3.58 3.09
#